data_AF-A0A416D615-F1
#
_entry.id   AF-A0A416D615-F1
#
_cell.length_a   1.000
_cell.length_b   1.000
_cell.length_c   1.000
_cell.angle_alpha   90.00
_cell.angle_beta   90.00
_cell.angle_gamma   90.00
#
_symmetry.space_group_name_H-M   'P 1'
#
loop_
_entity.id
_entity.type
_entity.pdbx_description
1 polymer ?
#
loop_
_entity_poly.entity_id
_entity_poly.type
_entity_poly.pdbx_seq_one_letter_code
_entity_poly.pdbx_strand_id
1 'polypeptide(L)' 'MEVEYMTEDESNRVKSYIVGAGYNITSLAKAINMSREMLSNRISGKVDFGRTEMNKIATVLKSSPTEIFLENKLLKT' A
#
# COMPACT_ATOMS: atom_id res chain seq x y z
N MET A 1 -0.75 0.10 -23.57
CA MET A 1 -0.21 0.80 -22.39
C MET A 1 -0.72 0.04 -21.19
N GLU A 2 0.16 -0.66 -20.47
CA GLU A 2 -0.23 -1.22 -19.17
C GLU A 2 -0.48 -0.04 -18.24
N VAL A 3 -1.67 0.01 -17.65
CA VAL A 3 -2.00 1.04 -16.67
C VAL A 3 -1.37 0.60 -15.36
N GLU A 4 -0.28 1.24 -14.97
CA GLU A 4 0.27 1.10 -13.63
C GLU A 4 -0.52 1.99 -12.67
N TYR A 5 -1.14 1.37 -11.67
CA TYR A 5 -1.92 2.05 -10.63
C TYR A 5 -1.05 2.65 -9.52
N MET A 6 0.23 2.30 -9.49
CA MET A 6 1.22 2.83 -8.57
C MET A 6 2.54 2.99 -9.29
N THR A 7 3.20 4.12 -9.05
CA THR A 7 4.60 4.34 -9.41
C THR A 7 5.53 3.53 -8.51
N GLU A 8 6.80 3.41 -8.92
CA GLU A 8 7.82 2.77 -8.10
C GLU A 8 7.99 3.47 -6.73
N ASP A 9 7.94 4.80 -6.70
CA ASP A 9 8.05 5.58 -5.46
C ASP A 9 6.89 5.30 -4.51
N GLU A 10 5.66 5.26 -5.02
CA GLU A 10 4.48 4.90 -4.21
C GLU A 10 4.58 3.47 -3.69
N SER A 11 5.06 2.55 -4.53
CA SER A 11 5.28 1.15 -4.17
C SER A 11 6.32 1.02 -3.05
N ASN A 12 7.41 1.78 -3.14
CA ASN A 12 8.48 1.80 -2.14
C ASN A 12 8.02 2.45 -0.84
N ARG A 13 7.21 3.51 -0.90
CA ARG A 13 6.58 4.11 0.28
C ARG A 13 5.72 3.10 1.01
N VAL A 14 4.80 2.41 0.31
CA VAL A 14 3.96 1.37 0.94
C VAL A 14 4.81 0.29 1.59
N LYS A 15 5.86 -0.20 0.92
CA LYS A 15 6.81 -1.18 1.50
C LYS A 15 7.50 -0.64 2.77
N SER A 16 7.88 0.65 2.78
CA SER A 16 8.48 1.29 3.94
C SER A 16 7.53 1.29 5.15
N TYR A 17 6.25 1.63 4.96
CA TYR A 17 5.25 1.54 6.02
C TYR A 17 5.03 0.10 6.52
N ILE A 18 5.04 -0.88 5.61
CA ILE A 18 4.93 -2.30 5.97
C ILE A 18 6.07 -2.71 6.90
N VAL A 19 7.30 -2.41 6.50
CA VAL A 19 8.51 -2.76 7.28
C VAL A 19 8.58 -1.96 8.58
N GLY A 20 8.27 -0.67 8.54
CA GLY A 20 8.25 0.22 9.71
C GLY A 20 7.24 -0.22 10.78
N ALA A 21 6.14 -0.86 10.38
CA ALA A 21 5.18 -1.46 11.30
C ALA A 21 5.57 -2.88 11.77
N GLY A 22 6.72 -3.42 11.35
CA GLY A 22 7.19 -4.76 11.71
C GLY A 22 6.55 -5.90 10.90
N TYR A 23 5.94 -5.59 9.75
CA TYR A 23 5.36 -6.58 8.86
C TYR A 23 6.26 -6.87 7.65
N ASN A 24 5.97 -7.97 6.98
CA ASN A 24 6.37 -8.22 5.59
C ASN A 24 5.09 -8.47 4.76
N ILE A 25 5.24 -8.60 3.44
CA ILE A 25 4.08 -8.82 2.55
C ILE A 25 3.25 -10.04 3.00
N THR A 26 3.89 -11.14 3.41
CA THR A 26 3.19 -12.36 3.84
C THR A 26 2.42 -12.14 5.14
N SER A 27 3.03 -11.51 6.15
CA SER A 27 2.37 -11.28 7.44
C SER A 27 1.27 -10.22 7.36
N LEU A 28 1.46 -9.17 6.54
CA LEU A 28 0.41 -8.18 6.29
C LEU A 28 -0.77 -8.81 5.54
N ALA A 29 -0.51 -9.57 4.47
CA ALA A 29 -1.55 -10.23 3.70
C ALA A 29 -2.44 -11.11 4.59
N LYS A 30 -1.83 -11.87 5.52
CA LYS A 30 -2.56 -12.63 6.54
C LYS A 30 -3.40 -11.72 7.46
N ALA A 31 -2.82 -10.61 7.94
CA ALA A 31 -3.50 -9.68 8.84
C ALA A 31 -4.74 -9.01 8.21
N ILE A 32 -4.72 -8.76 6.90
CA ILE A 32 -5.86 -8.14 6.18
C ILE A 32 -6.78 -9.16 5.49
N ASN A 33 -6.53 -10.46 5.68
CA ASN A 33 -7.23 -11.55 5.01
C ASN A 33 -7.21 -11.44 3.46
N MET A 34 -6.02 -11.25 2.89
CA MET A 34 -5.74 -11.20 1.46
C MET A 34 -4.67 -12.23 1.10
N SER A 35 -4.67 -12.75 -0.14
CA SER A 35 -3.57 -13.59 -0.59
C SER A 35 -2.28 -12.77 -0.74
N ARG A 36 -1.13 -13.41 -0.47
CA ARG A 36 0.19 -12.77 -0.66
C ARG A 36 0.37 -12.24 -2.08
N GLU A 37 -0.06 -13.01 -3.06
CA GLU A 37 0.04 -12.67 -4.48
C GLU A 37 -0.81 -11.45 -4.82
N MET A 38 -2.05 -11.39 -4.34
CA MET A 38 -2.92 -10.24 -4.59
C MET A 38 -2.34 -8.96 -3.97
N LEU A 39 -1.83 -9.04 -2.73
CA LEU A 39 -1.17 -7.89 -2.11
C LEU A 39 0.08 -7.47 -2.90
N SER A 40 0.87 -8.43 -3.39
CA SER A 40 2.04 -8.15 -4.23
C SER A 40 1.67 -7.48 -5.55
N ASN A 41 0.60 -7.94 -6.20
CA ASN A 41 0.10 -7.35 -7.45
C ASN A 41 -0.41 -5.93 -7.23
N ARG A 42 -1.04 -5.65 -6.08
CA ARG A 42 -1.46 -4.29 -5.74
C ARG A 42 -0.28 -3.36 -5.44
N ILE A 43 0.67 -3.81 -4.62
CA ILE A 43 1.89 -3.04 -4.29
C ILE A 43 2.75 -2.78 -5.54
N SER A 44 2.73 -3.65 -6.54
CA SER A 44 3.45 -3.45 -7.80
C SER A 44 2.70 -2.61 -8.84
N GLY A 45 1.53 -2.05 -8.47
CA GLY A 45 0.75 -1.23 -9.39
C GLY A 45 0.06 -2.01 -10.52
N LYS A 46 0.11 -3.35 -10.54
CA LYS A 46 -0.61 -4.16 -11.54
C LYS A 46 -2.12 -4.15 -11.34
N VAL A 47 -2.54 -3.95 -10.09
CA VAL A 47 -3.94 -3.88 -9.67
C VAL A 47 -4.08 -2.69 -8.73
N ASP A 48 -5.12 -1.88 -8.91
CA ASP A 48 -5.39 -0.75 -8.00
C ASP A 48 -5.63 -1.23 -6.56
N PHE A 49 -5.58 -0.36 -5.54
CA PHE A 49 -6.09 -0.67 -4.20
C PHE A 49 -7.54 -0.20 -4.05
N GLY A 50 -8.42 -1.10 -3.59
CA GLY A 50 -9.77 -0.68 -3.21
C GLY A 50 -9.75 0.11 -1.90
N ARG A 51 -10.68 1.07 -1.74
CA ARG A 51 -10.82 1.87 -0.50
C ARG A 51 -10.89 1.00 0.77
N THR A 52 -11.63 -0.10 0.73
CA THR A 52 -11.74 -1.03 1.86
C THR A 52 -10.40 -1.65 2.24
N GLU A 53 -9.55 -1.95 1.26
CA GLU A 53 -8.24 -2.57 1.49
C GLU A 53 -7.24 -1.54 2.01
N MET A 54 -7.24 -0.33 1.43
CA MET A 54 -6.45 0.79 1.95
C MET A 54 -6.76 1.02 3.43
N ASN A 55 -8.04 1.01 3.81
CA ASN A 55 -8.46 1.19 5.21
C ASN A 55 -8.03 0.03 6.13
N LYS A 56 -8.10 -1.22 5.64
CA LYS A 56 -7.61 -2.39 6.39
C LYS A 56 -6.11 -2.32 6.62
N ILE A 57 -5.36 -1.99 5.58
CA ILE A 57 -3.90 -1.83 5.64
C ILE A 57 -3.54 -0.70 6.61
N ALA A 58 -4.17 0.47 6.47
CA ALA A 58 -4.00 1.61 7.37
C ALA A 58 -4.22 1.24 8.86
N THR A 59 -5.29 0.49 9.13
CA THR A 59 -5.59 0.00 10.50
C THR A 59 -4.47 -0.89 11.04
N VAL A 60 -3.98 -1.84 10.24
CA VAL A 60 -2.90 -2.76 10.65
C VAL A 60 -1.57 -2.03 10.83
N LEU A 61 -1.26 -1.10 9.93
CA LEU A 61 -0.01 -0.33 9.93
C LEU A 61 -0.04 0.87 10.88
N LYS A 62 -1.17 1.10 11.58
CA LYS A 62 -1.39 2.21 12.52
C LYS A 62 -1.01 3.58 11.93
N SER A 63 -1.28 3.78 10.65
CA SER A 63 -1.01 5.01 9.90
C SER A 63 -2.20 5.34 9.00
N SER A 64 -2.39 6.60 8.60
CA SER A 64 -3.54 6.97 7.76
C SER A 64 -3.39 6.46 6.31
N PRO A 65 -4.50 6.18 5.61
CA PRO A 65 -4.44 5.85 4.18
C PRO A 65 -3.76 6.92 3.34
N THR A 66 -3.91 8.20 3.71
CA THR A 66 -3.28 9.32 3.00
C THR A 66 -1.77 9.25 3.13
N GLU A 67 -1.23 9.04 4.32
CA GLU A 67 0.22 8.91 4.52
C GLU A 67 0.82 7.72 3.75
N ILE A 68 0.10 6.59 3.75
CA ILE A 68 0.58 5.36 3.10
C ILE A 68 0.49 5.48 1.57
N PHE A 69 -0.65 5.92 1.04
CA PHE A 69 -0.98 5.81 -0.38
C PHE A 69 -0.95 7.14 -1.15
N LEU A 70 -1.02 8.30 -0.48
CA LEU A 70 -1.21 9.61 -1.11
C LEU A 70 -0.23 10.65 -0.55
N GLU A 71 1.00 10.68 -1.04
CA GLU A 71 1.96 11.70 -0.59
C GLU A 71 1.89 12.99 -1.43
N ASN A 72 1.70 14.11 -0.71
CA ASN A 72 1.98 15.51 -1.04
C ASN A 72 1.93 15.96 -2.52
N LYS A 73 0.72 16.15 -3.05
CA LYS A 73 0.46 17.20 -4.07
C LYS A 73 0.22 18.60 -3.47
N LEU A 74 0.41 18.79 -2.16
CA LEU A 74 0.07 20.05 -1.45
C LEU A 74 1.27 20.94 -1.08
N LEU A 75 2.47 20.69 -1.60
CA LEU A 75 3.60 21.61 -1.47
C LEU A 75 4.16 21.99 -2.85
N LYS A 76 3.34 22.67 -3.64
CA LYS A 76 3.80 23.69 -4.59
C LYS A 76 2.97 24.94 -4.33
N THR A 77 3.38 25.69 -3.30
CA THR A 77 3.06 27.12 -3.21
C THR A 77 3.98 27.87 -4.15
#